data_AF-A0A7U3SPE9-F1
#
_entry.id   AF-A0A7U3SPE9-F1
#
_cell.length_a   1.000
_cell.length_b   1.000
_cell.length_c   1.000
_cell.angle_alpha   90.00
_cell.angle_beta   90.00
_cell.angle_gamma   90.00
#
_symmetry.space_group_name_H-M   'P 1'
#
loop_
_entity.id
_entity.type
_entity.pdbx_description
1 polymer ?
#
loop_
_entity_poly.entity_id
_entity_poly.type
_entity_poly.pdbx_seq_one_letter_code
_entity_poly.pdbx_strand_id
1 'polypeptide(L)'
;MITAKPLLSENVKDFMDYALETIQSMDGAPEHNTEETNLVHQKIANLREYLAVVEASYNETTPTLVSTPTENTTPFTGTGHA
;
A
#
# COMPACT_ATOMS: atom_id res chain seq x y z
N MET A 1 -11.00 -4.39 22.26
CA MET A 1 -10.20 -5.23 21.36
C MET A 1 -9.28 -4.30 20.61
N ILE A 2 -7.96 -4.54 20.63
CA ILE A 2 -7.01 -3.73 19.86
C ILE A 2 -6.96 -4.41 18.48
N THR A 3 -7.62 -3.84 17.49
CA THR A 3 -7.56 -4.37 16.12
C THR A 3 -6.15 -4.12 15.61
N ALA A 4 -5.43 -5.20 15.25
CA ALA A 4 -4.11 -5.07 14.66
C ALA A 4 -4.20 -4.30 13.35
N LYS A 5 -3.22 -3.43 13.10
CA LYS A 5 -3.12 -2.70 11.83
C LYS A 5 -2.94 -3.72 10.69
N PRO A 6 -3.70 -3.62 9.59
CA PRO A 6 -3.56 -4.52 8.46
C PRO A 6 -2.15 -4.42 7.84
N LEU A 7 -1.64 -5.56 7.35
CA LEU A 7 -0.37 -5.65 6.67
C LEU A 7 -0.43 -5.00 5.28
N LEU A 8 0.72 -4.55 4.76
CA LEU A 8 0.81 -4.03 3.38
C LEU A 8 0.24 -5.04 2.37
N SER A 9 0.54 -6.32 2.52
CA SER A 9 0.04 -7.37 1.63
C SER A 9 -1.48 -7.52 1.68
N GLU A 10 -2.11 -7.26 2.83
CA GLU A 10 -3.57 -7.28 2.97
C GLU A 10 -4.19 -6.08 2.25
N ASN A 11 -3.62 -4.88 2.45
CA ASN A 11 -4.08 -3.68 1.75
C ASN A 11 -3.91 -3.78 0.22
N VAL A 12 -2.82 -4.40 -0.26
CA VAL A 12 -2.60 -4.68 -1.69
C VAL A 12 -3.61 -5.70 -2.22
N LYS A 13 -3.90 -6.75 -1.45
CA LYS A 13 -4.90 -7.75 -1.83
C LYS A 13 -6.28 -7.10 -1.97
N ASP A 14 -6.69 -6.28 -1.01
CA ASP A 14 -7.98 -5.61 -1.02
C ASP A 14 -8.10 -4.64 -2.21
N PHE A 15 -7.02 -3.90 -2.53
CA PHE A 15 -6.95 -3.09 -3.74
C PHE A 15 -7.14 -3.93 -5.01
N MET A 16 -6.44 -5.06 -5.14
CA MET A 16 -6.51 -5.92 -6.34
C MET A 16 -7.88 -6.57 -6.49
N ASP A 17 -8.47 -7.05 -5.40
CA ASP A 17 -9.81 -7.64 -5.41
C ASP A 17 -10.85 -6.61 -5.86
N TYR A 18 -10.77 -5.39 -5.33
CA TYR A 18 -11.66 -4.30 -5.72
C TYR A 18 -11.41 -3.79 -7.15
N ALA A 19 -10.16 -3.82 -7.61
CA ALA A 19 -9.81 -3.50 -8.99
C ALA A 19 -10.46 -4.48 -9.97
N LEU A 20 -10.42 -5.78 -9.66
CA LEU A 20 -11.08 -6.81 -10.48
C LEU A 20 -12.59 -6.61 -10.52
N GLU A 21 -13.23 -6.33 -9.39
CA GLU A 21 -14.67 -6.01 -9.33
C GLU A 21 -15.02 -4.76 -10.13
N THR A 22 -14.14 -3.75 -10.10
CA THR A 22 -14.32 -2.51 -10.88
C THR A 22 -14.21 -2.80 -12.38
N ILE A 23 -13.22 -3.58 -12.81
CA ILE A 23 -13.06 -3.97 -14.21
C ILE A 23 -14.28 -4.76 -14.69
N GLN A 24 -14.77 -5.73 -13.91
CA GLN A 24 -15.98 -6.48 -14.24
C GLN A 24 -17.21 -5.60 -14.38
N SER A 25 -17.31 -4.52 -13.59
CA SER A 25 -18.41 -3.55 -13.74
C SER A 25 -18.31 -2.67 -14.98
N MET A 26 -17.14 -2.62 -15.63
CA MET A 26 -16.90 -1.91 -16.89
C MET A 26 -17.05 -2.84 -18.11
N ASP A 27 -16.87 -4.14 -17.91
CA ASP A 27 -16.88 -5.17 -18.95
C ASP A 27 -18.24 -5.90 -18.96
N GLY A 28 -19.26 -5.30 -19.61
CA GLY A 28 -20.61 -5.89 -19.55
C GLY A 28 -21.66 -5.39 -20.54
N ALA A 29 -21.58 -4.16 -21.06
CA ALA A 29 -22.61 -3.65 -21.98
C ALA A 29 -22.03 -2.77 -23.11
N PRO A 30 -22.56 -2.85 -24.34
CA PRO A 30 -22.15 -1.97 -25.44
C PRO A 30 -22.39 -0.49 -25.13
N GLU A 31 -23.36 -0.18 -24.26
CA GLU A 31 -23.64 1.16 -23.73
C GLU A 31 -24.09 1.04 -22.27
N HIS A 32 -23.42 1.73 -21.35
CA HIS A 32 -23.89 1.87 -19.97
C HIS A 32 -25.04 2.87 -19.92
N ASN A 33 -26.10 2.57 -19.16
CA ASN A 33 -27.08 3.58 -18.80
C ASN A 33 -26.49 4.58 -17.77
N THR A 34 -27.23 5.64 -17.45
CA THR A 34 -26.76 6.70 -16.54
C THR A 34 -26.44 6.17 -15.13
N GLU A 35 -27.21 5.22 -14.62
CA GLU A 35 -27.00 4.63 -13.30
C GLU A 35 -25.75 3.76 -13.26
N GLU A 36 -25.55 2.94 -14.30
CA GLU A 36 -24.34 2.11 -14.47
C GLU A 36 -23.09 2.99 -14.64
N THR A 37 -23.20 4.09 -15.38
CA THR A 37 -22.11 5.06 -15.54
C THR A 37 -21.73 5.69 -14.19
N ASN A 38 -22.72 6.09 -13.40
CA ASN A 38 -22.48 6.66 -12.07
C ASN A 38 -21.86 5.62 -11.12
N LEU A 39 -22.30 4.37 -11.18
CA LEU A 39 -21.75 3.28 -10.39
C LEU A 39 -20.27 3.03 -10.73
N VAL A 40 -19.92 2.99 -12.01
CA VAL A 40 -18.52 2.85 -12.44
C VAL A 40 -17.69 4.04 -11.95
N HIS A 41 -18.18 5.27 -12.08
CA HIS A 41 -17.49 6.45 -11.55
C HIS A 41 -17.24 6.35 -10.04
N GLN A 42 -18.24 5.89 -9.28
CA GLN A 42 -18.10 5.68 -7.84
C GLN A 42 -17.07 4.59 -7.53
N LYS A 43 -17.09 3.47 -8.26
CA LYS A 43 -16.10 2.39 -8.12
C LYS A 43 -14.68 2.89 -8.43
N ILE A 44 -14.50 3.66 -9.49
CA ILE A 44 -13.20 4.28 -9.82
C ILE A 44 -12.75 5.24 -8.71
N ALA A 45 -13.66 6.03 -8.14
CA ALA A 45 -13.33 6.93 -7.03
C ALA A 45 -12.85 6.15 -5.80
N ASN A 46 -13.58 5.10 -5.40
CA ASN A 46 -13.21 4.24 -4.28
C ASN A 46 -11.87 3.51 -4.56
N LEU A 47 -11.61 3.08 -5.79
CA LEU A 47 -10.36 2.43 -6.16
C LEU A 47 -9.14 3.35 -5.92
N ARG A 48 -9.30 4.66 -6.08
CA ARG A 48 -8.25 5.65 -5.73
C ARG A 48 -8.00 5.71 -4.22
N GLU A 49 -9.04 5.56 -3.41
CA GLU A 49 -8.89 5.50 -1.94
C GLU A 49 -8.11 4.26 -1.51
N TYR A 50 -8.43 3.09 -2.08
CA TYR A 50 -7.65 1.86 -1.85
C TYR A 50 -6.18 2.02 -2.25
N LEU A 51 -5.91 2.66 -3.40
CA LEU A 51 -4.53 2.94 -3.81
C LEU A 51 -3.80 3.87 -2.82
N ALA A 52 -4.48 4.90 -2.30
CA ALA A 52 -3.90 5.79 -1.30
C ALA A 52 -3.56 5.04 0.01
N VAL A 53 -4.39 4.09 0.42
CA VAL A 53 -4.09 3.23 1.58
C VAL A 53 -2.87 2.35 1.34
N VAL A 54 -2.74 1.77 0.13
CA VAL A 54 -1.55 0.99 -0.26
C VAL A 54 -0.29 1.86 -0.24
N GLU A 55 -0.35 3.07 -0.82
CA GLU A 55 0.78 4.00 -0.85
C GLU A 55 1.20 4.41 0.58
N ALA A 56 0.23 4.79 1.43
CA ALA A 56 0.50 5.10 2.82
C ALA A 56 1.15 3.92 3.56
N SER A 57 0.60 2.72 3.37
CA SER A 57 1.12 1.49 3.99
C SER A 57 2.54 1.18 3.54
N TYR A 58 2.85 1.38 2.26
CA TYR A 58 4.19 1.17 1.71
C TYR A 58 5.19 2.15 2.31
N ASN A 59 4.83 3.44 2.35
CA ASN A 59 5.68 4.50 2.90
C ASN A 59 5.94 4.30 4.40
N GLU A 60 4.97 3.79 5.15
CA GLU A 60 5.16 3.44 6.58
C GLU A 60 6.09 2.23 6.78
N THR A 61 6.15 1.30 5.82
CA THR A 61 7.08 0.15 5.85
C THR A 61 8.46 0.48 5.30
N THR A 62 8.62 1.64 4.65
CA THR A 62 9.91 2.08 4.13
C THR A 62 10.69 2.72 5.28
N PRO A 63 11.87 2.18 5.66
CA PRO A 63 12.70 2.84 6.65
C PRO A 63 13.06 4.21 6.10
N THR A 64 12.60 5.27 6.75
CA THR A 64 13.11 6.60 6.45
C THR A 64 14.59 6.54 6.81
N LEU A 65 15.47 6.58 5.81
CA LEU A 65 16.89 6.82 6.01
C LEU A 65 17.02 8.24 6.55
N VAL A 66 16.68 8.44 7.82
CA VAL A 66 17.16 9.58 8.56
C VAL A 66 18.66 9.36 8.61
N SER A 67 19.39 10.07 7.74
CA SER A 67 20.82 10.20 7.80
C SER A 67 21.16 10.79 9.17
N THR A 68 21.25 9.92 10.17
CA THR A 68 22.02 10.21 11.36
C THR A 68 23.46 10.38 10.87
N PRO A 69 24.15 11.49 11.20
CA PRO A 69 25.56 11.57 10.93
C PRO A 69 26.21 10.41 11.68
N THR A 70 26.86 9.51 10.96
CA THR A 70 27.72 8.47 11.54
C THR A 70 28.86 9.17 12.25
N GLU A 71 28.67 9.54 13.51
CA GLU A 71 29.76 9.95 14.39
C GLU A 71 30.41 8.70 15.00
N ASN A 72 31.63 8.47 14.53
CA ASN A 72 32.79 8.00 15.29
C ASN A 72 32.91 6.50 15.63
N THR A 73 33.58 5.81 14.71
CA THR A 73 34.82 5.06 14.94
C THR A 73 35.15 4.68 16.39
N THR A 74 35.00 3.40 16.73
CA THR A 74 35.84 2.74 17.76
C THR A 74 36.71 1.69 17.07
N PRO A 75 38.04 1.84 17.04
CA PRO A 75 38.92 0.84 16.45
C PRO A 75 38.93 -0.43 17.30
N PHE A 76 38.74 -1.58 16.64
CA PHE A 76 38.96 -2.90 17.17
C PHE A 76 40.37 -3.00 17.77
N THR A 77 40.46 -3.08 19.09
CA THR A 77 41.69 -3.43 19.80
C THR A 77 41.52 -4.87 20.29
N GLY A 78 42.22 -5.79 19.62
CA GLY A 78 42.29 -7.17 20.04
C GLY A 78 43.09 -7.34 21.34
N THR A 79 42.82 -8.44 22.02
CA THR A 79 43.80 -9.09 22.90
C THR A 79 43.69 -10.59 22.66
N GLY A 80 44.64 -11.10 21.87
CA GLY A 80 44.99 -12.51 21.93
C GLY A 80 45.58 -12.79 23.30
N HIS A 81 45.06 -13.80 23.98
CA HIS A 81 45.69 -14.41 25.14
C HIS A 81 45.92 -15.89 24.81
N ALA A 82 47.10 -16.32 25.22
CA ALA A 82 47.88 -17.49 24.82
C ALA A 82 47.19 -18.86 24.97
#